data_AF-A0A844FHF0-F1
#
_entry.id   AF-A0A844FHF0-F1
#
_cell.length_a   1.000
_cell.length_b   1.000
_cell.length_c   1.000
_cell.angle_alpha   90.00
_cell.angle_beta   90.00
_cell.angle_gamma   90.00
#
_symmetry.space_group_name_H-M   'P 1'
#
loop_
_entity.id
_entity.type
_entity.pdbx_description
1 polymer ?
#
loop_
_entity_poly.entity_id
_entity_poly.type
_entity_poly.pdbx_seq_one_letter_code
_entity_poly.pdbx_strand_id
1 'polypeptide(L)' 'MISKELLREKTIAFLEYMGVYIDNLEDNEKLEEFADIIKNTEDSAEKTNGLVYKYNDEYFLVINFLDGDYLVAPIEYTP' A
#
# COMPACT_ATOMS: atom_id res chain seq x y z
N MET A 1 -5.64 13.68 -10.59
CA MET A 1 -6.10 12.52 -9.81
C MET A 1 -5.39 11.30 -10.37
N ILE A 2 -4.72 10.49 -9.55
CA ILE A 2 -4.05 9.27 -10.01
C ILE A 2 -5.13 8.30 -10.53
N SER A 3 -4.89 7.59 -11.64
CA SER A 3 -5.85 6.61 -12.13
C SER A 3 -5.95 5.45 -11.14
N LYS A 4 -7.17 4.90 -10.92
CA LYS A 4 -7.38 3.78 -10.00
C LYS A 4 -6.54 2.56 -10.36
N GLU A 5 -6.33 2.32 -11.65
CA GLU A 5 -5.49 1.24 -12.17
C GLU A 5 -4.01 1.43 -11.78
N LEU A 6 -3.45 2.63 -11.98
CA LEU A 6 -2.09 2.96 -11.57
C LEU A 6 -1.93 2.89 -10.04
N LEU A 7 -2.94 3.35 -9.29
CA LEU A 7 -2.92 3.27 -7.83
C LEU A 7 -2.90 1.81 -7.34
N ARG A 8 -3.70 0.95 -7.96
CA ARG A 8 -3.76 -0.49 -7.68
C ARG A 8 -2.43 -1.19 -7.97
N GLU A 9 -1.85 -0.95 -9.15
CA GLU A 9 -0.54 -1.50 -9.53
C GLU A 9 0.56 -1.08 -8.55
N LYS A 10 0.60 0.20 -8.18
CA LYS A 10 1.60 0.72 -7.24
C LYS A 10 1.43 0.17 -5.82
N THR A 11 0.19 -0.07 -5.39
CA THR A 11 -0.11 -0.65 -4.08
C THR A 11 0.33 -2.11 -4.01
N ILE A 12 0.07 -2.90 -5.06
CA ILE A 12 0.51 -4.30 -5.14
C ILE A 12 2.04 -4.39 -5.11
N ALA A 13 2.73 -3.63 -5.96
CA ALA A 13 4.20 -3.62 -6.00
C ALA A 13 4.84 -3.23 -4.66
N PHE A 14 4.21 -2.31 -3.92
CA PHE A 14 4.65 -1.94 -2.58
C PHE A 14 4.46 -3.09 -1.56
N LEU A 15 3.31 -3.76 -1.59
CA LEU A 15 3.05 -4.90 -0.71
C LEU A 15 4.04 -6.04 -0.97
N GLU A 16 4.35 -6.33 -2.25
CA GLU A 16 5.37 -7.31 -2.63
C GLU A 16 6.75 -6.94 -2.10
N TYR A 17 7.15 -5.67 -2.21
CA TYR A 17 8.40 -5.17 -1.62
C TYR A 17 8.45 -5.38 -0.09
N MET A 18 7.32 -5.24 0.60
CA MET A 18 7.19 -5.51 2.03
C MET A 18 7.12 -7.01 2.38
N GLY A 19 7.20 -7.89 1.38
CA GLY A 19 7.17 -9.35 1.56
C GLY A 19 5.76 -9.95 1.57
N VAL A 20 4.74 -9.18 1.19
CA VAL A 20 3.35 -9.64 1.09
C VAL A 20 3.03 -9.99 -0.37
N TYR A 21 2.98 -11.28 -0.67
CA TYR A 21 2.74 -11.79 -2.03
C TYR A 21 1.37 -12.45 -2.13
N ILE A 22 0.57 -12.06 -3.13
CA ILE A 22 -0.76 -12.64 -3.41
C ILE A 22 -0.67 -14.15 -3.61
N ASP A 23 0.32 -14.60 -4.35
CA ASP A 23 0.47 -16.01 -4.75
C ASP A 23 0.76 -16.95 -3.56
N ASN A 24 1.15 -16.39 -2.41
CA ASN A 24 1.39 -17.15 -1.17
C ASN A 24 0.16 -17.24 -0.26
N LEU A 25 -0.99 -16.67 -0.68
CA LEU A 25 -2.23 -16.65 0.11
C LEU A 25 -3.14 -17.78 -0.36
N GLU A 26 -3.03 -18.96 0.27
CA GLU A 26 -3.87 -20.14 -0.04
C GLU A 26 -5.21 -20.17 0.70
N ASP A 27 -5.42 -19.24 1.65
CA ASP A 27 -6.58 -19.21 2.54
C ASP A 27 -7.51 -18.04 2.19
N ASN A 28 -8.82 -18.30 2.12
CA ASN A 28 -9.81 -17.28 1.80
C ASN A 28 -9.82 -16.14 2.84
N GLU A 29 -9.57 -16.42 4.12
CA GLU A 29 -9.46 -15.37 5.15
C GLU A 29 -8.28 -14.43 4.87
N LYS A 30 -7.15 -14.97 4.39
CA LYS A 30 -5.96 -14.19 4.05
C LYS A 30 -6.14 -13.35 2.78
N LEU A 31 -6.94 -13.83 1.84
CA LEU A 31 -7.32 -13.09 0.63
C LEU A 31 -8.23 -11.90 0.96
N GLU A 32 -9.17 -12.07 1.90
CA GLU A 32 -9.99 -10.97 2.41
C GLU A 32 -9.16 -9.92 3.15
N GLU A 33 -8.25 -10.35 4.04
CA GLU A 33 -7.31 -9.46 4.74
C GLU A 33 -6.45 -8.65 3.75
N PHE A 34 -5.96 -9.31 2.70
CA PHE A 34 -5.19 -8.65 1.65
C PHE A 34 -6.01 -7.62 0.85
N ALA A 35 -7.27 -7.95 0.53
CA ALA A 35 -8.18 -7.03 -0.14
C ALA A 35 -8.47 -5.77 0.71
N ASP A 36 -8.62 -5.95 2.02
CA ASP A 36 -8.81 -4.86 2.98
C ASP A 36 -7.56 -3.99 3.11
N ILE A 37 -6.36 -4.59 3.13
CA ILE A 37 -5.10 -3.83 3.14
C ILE A 37 -4.98 -2.95 1.89
N ILE A 38 -5.28 -3.49 0.71
CA ILE A 38 -5.26 -2.70 -0.54
C ILE A 38 -6.24 -1.54 -0.43
N LYS A 39 -7.50 -1.82 -0.08
CA LYS A 39 -8.56 -0.81 -0.03
C LYS A 39 -8.20 0.32 0.94
N ASN A 40 -7.71 0.00 2.12
CA ASN A 40 -7.32 0.99 3.13
C ASN A 40 -6.14 1.85 2.66
N THR A 41 -5.17 1.24 1.96
CA THR A 41 -4.00 1.95 1.42
C THR A 41 -4.40 2.90 0.29
N GLU A 42 -5.30 2.46 -0.60
CA GLU A 42 -5.86 3.27 -1.69
C GLU A 42 -6.71 4.44 -1.16
N ASP A 43 -7.61 4.18 -0.20
CA ASP A 43 -8.45 5.20 0.45
C ASP A 43 -7.60 6.26 1.18
N SER A 44 -6.47 5.86 1.75
CA SER A 44 -5.51 6.78 2.37
C SER A 44 -4.82 7.68 1.33
N ALA A 45 -4.45 7.13 0.17
CA ALA A 45 -3.82 7.90 -0.90
C ALA A 45 -4.71 8.98 -1.50
N GLU A 46 -6.01 8.73 -1.60
CA GLU A 46 -6.97 9.76 -2.01
C GLU A 46 -7.06 10.92 -0.99
N LYS A 47 -6.83 10.65 0.30
CA LYS A 47 -6.93 11.65 1.38
C LYS A 47 -5.63 12.40 1.64
N THR A 48 -4.48 11.76 1.43
CA THR A 48 -3.16 12.26 1.86
C THR A 48 -2.22 12.59 0.69
N ASN A 49 -2.64 12.35 -0.57
CA ASN A 49 -1.81 12.42 -1.77
C ASN A 49 -0.60 11.46 -1.75
N GLY A 50 -0.60 10.41 -0.92
CA GLY A 50 0.45 9.39 -0.86
C GLY A 50 -0.03 8.10 -0.20
N LEU A 51 0.62 6.97 -0.47
CA LEU A 51 0.18 5.68 0.10
C LEU A 51 0.70 5.59 1.55
N VAL A 52 -0.19 5.46 2.53
CA VAL A 52 0.20 5.23 3.94
C VAL A 52 -0.05 3.77 4.29
N TYR A 53 0.98 3.10 4.81
CA TYR A 53 0.91 1.71 5.24
C TYR A 53 1.35 1.55 6.69
N LYS A 54 0.66 0.67 7.44
CA LYS A 54 1.03 0.33 8.82
C LYS A 54 1.72 -1.03 8.84
N TYR A 55 2.94 -1.09 9.39
CA TYR A 55 3.73 -2.32 9.56
C TYR A 55 4.40 -2.31 10.92
N ASN A 56 4.28 -3.41 11.69
CA ASN A 56 4.87 -3.54 13.04
C ASN A 56 4.67 -2.30 13.94
N ASP A 57 3.45 -1.77 13.97
CA ASP A 57 3.05 -0.57 14.73
C ASP A 57 3.64 0.78 14.29
N GLU A 58 4.41 0.81 13.20
CA GLU A 58 4.89 2.03 12.56
C GLU A 58 4.09 2.35 11.29
N TYR A 59 3.98 3.65 10.98
CA TYR A 59 3.37 4.12 9.74
C TYR A 59 4.44 4.56 8.74
N PHE A 60 4.22 4.20 7.49
CA PHE A 60 5.13 4.51 6.39
C PHE A 60 4.36 5.25 5.31
N LEU A 61 4.88 6.39 4.88
CA LEU A 61 4.44 7.08 3.68
C LEU A 61 5.28 6.60 2.50
N VAL A 62 4.60 6.18 1.45
CA VAL A 62 5.21 5.85 0.18
C VAL A 62 4.90 6.97 -0.81
N ILE A 63 5.97 7.64 -1.24
CA ILE A 63 5.93 8.62 -2.32
C ILE A 63 6.48 7.92 -3.56
N ASN A 64 5.62 7.76 -4.57
CA ASN A 64 6.05 7.24 -5.86
C ASN A 64 6.75 8.34 -6.65
N PHE A 65 7.98 8.08 -7.11
CA PHE A 65 8.58 8.89 -8.17
C PHE A 65 8.06 8.40 -9.53
N LEU A 66 7.90 9.32 -10.48
CA LEU A 66 7.39 9.00 -11.83
C LEU A 66 8.28 8.00 -12.58
N ASP A 67 9.52 7.82 -12.13
CA ASP A 67 10.56 7.03 -12.81
C ASP A 67 10.59 5.55 -12.39
N GLY A 68 9.63 5.12 -11.56
CA GLY A 68 9.53 3.73 -11.09
C GLY A 68 10.20 3.46 -9.74
N ASP A 69 10.90 4.45 -9.19
CA ASP A 69 11.48 4.39 -7.85
C ASP A 69 10.44 4.75 -6.76
N TYR A 70 10.64 4.20 -5.56
CA TYR A 70 9.78 4.40 -4.40
C TYR A 70 10.60 5.04 -3.27
N LEU A 71 10.08 6.13 -2.68
CA LEU A 71 10.53 6.59 -1.38
C LEU A 71 9.61 5.99 -0.32
N VAL A 72 10.17 5.20 0.59
CA VAL A 72 9.48 4.77 1.81
C VAL A 72 10.05 5.58 2.96
N ALA A 73 9.23 6.43 3.59
CA ALA A 73 9.62 7.24 4.73
C ALA A 73 8.75 6.86 5.94
N PRO A 74 9.34 6.60 7.12
CA PRO A 74 8.56 6.49 8.34
C PRO A 74 7.90 7.84 8.63
N ILE A 75 6.64 7.82 9.05
CA ILE A 75 5.87 9.02 9.41
C ILE A 75 5.16 8.83 10.74
N GLU A 76 4.93 9.93 11.45
CA GLU A 76 3.93 9.97 12.50
C GLU A 76 2.57 10.19 11.84
N TYR A 77 1.68 9.20 11.93
CA TYR A 77 0.32 9.27 11.39
C TYR A 77 -0.69 8.89 12.45
N THR A 78 -1.68 9.75 12.63
CA THR A 78 -2.82 9.51 13.51
C THR A 78 -4.07 9.41 12.62
N PRO A 79 -4.70 8.22 12.51
CA PRO A 79 -5.85 7.99 11.61
C PRO A 79 -7.07 8.86 11.90
#